data_AF-A0A6J6JX58-F1
#
_entry.id   AF-A0A6J6JX58-F1
#
_cell.length_a   1.000
_cell.length_b   1.000
_cell.length_c   1.000
_cell.angle_alpha   90.00
_cell.angle_beta   90.00
_cell.angle_gamma   90.00
#
_symmetry.space_group_name_H-M   'P 1'
#
loop_
_entity.id
_entity.type
_entity.pdbx_description
1 polymer ?
#
loop_
_entity_poly.entity_id
_entity_poly.type
_entity_poly.pdbx_seq_one_letter_code
_entity_poly.pdbx_strand_id
1 'polypeptide(L)'
;MAGTHRIGKKRTADVIAAEIEATCLNITANVAALEKYVKPANLAAKGIGTAGTFFLDEDGELRVERVVAVSAAGIGLLGLLTRSRKN
;
A
#
# COMPACT_ATOMS: atom_id res chain seq x y z
N MET A 1 -6.57 -29.65 -8.14
CA MET A 1 -6.25 -28.46 -8.97
C MET A 1 -5.52 -28.95 -10.20
N ALA A 2 -6.21 -29.08 -11.33
CA ALA A 2 -5.69 -29.73 -12.52
C ALA A 2 -4.59 -28.87 -13.17
N GLY A 3 -3.37 -29.42 -13.25
CA GLY A 3 -2.29 -28.85 -14.03
C GLY A 3 -2.62 -28.95 -15.51
N THR A 4 -2.90 -27.82 -16.15
CA THR A 4 -3.02 -27.73 -17.60
C THR A 4 -1.63 -27.82 -18.23
N HIS A 5 -1.16 -29.04 -18.48
CA HIS A 5 -0.16 -29.31 -19.51
C HIS A 5 -0.77 -28.88 -20.86
N ARG A 6 -0.33 -27.73 -21.40
CA ARG A 6 -0.67 -27.34 -22.78
C ARG A 6 0.07 -28.27 -23.73
N ILE A 7 -0.62 -29.34 -24.15
CA ILE A 7 -0.22 -30.23 -25.23
C ILE A 7 0.10 -29.37 -26.47
N GLY A 8 1.31 -29.54 -26.99
CA GLY A 8 1.95 -28.63 -27.92
C GLY A 8 1.23 -28.49 -29.26
N LYS A 9 0.65 -27.31 -29.50
CA LYS A 9 0.52 -26.75 -30.85
C LYS A 9 1.84 -26.06 -31.17
N LYS A 10 2.51 -26.40 -32.28
CA LYS A 10 3.78 -25.76 -32.69
C LYS A 10 3.56 -24.25 -32.77
N ARG A 11 3.98 -23.52 -31.74
CA ARG A 11 4.03 -22.06 -31.76
C ARG A 11 5.15 -21.68 -32.73
N THR A 12 4.81 -20.95 -33.78
CA THR A 12 5.82 -20.39 -34.68
C THR A 12 6.68 -19.39 -33.91
N ALA A 13 7.92 -19.19 -34.36
CA ALA A 13 8.84 -18.25 -33.71
C ALA A 13 8.23 -16.85 -33.57
N ASP A 14 7.44 -16.42 -34.56
CA ASP A 14 6.73 -15.14 -34.56
C ASP A 14 5.67 -15.03 -33.46
N VAL A 15 4.95 -16.12 -33.17
CA VAL A 15 3.95 -16.15 -32.08
C VAL A 15 4.64 -16.08 -30.73
N ILE A 16 5.79 -16.73 -30.58
CA ILE A 16 6.58 -16.67 -29.35
C ILE A 16 7.15 -15.27 -29.15
N ALA A 17 7.67 -14.63 -30.20
CA ALA A 17 8.17 -13.27 -30.15
C ALA A 17 7.07 -12.28 -29.73
N ALA A 18 5.88 -12.38 -30.32
CA ALA A 18 4.73 -11.55 -29.98
C ALA A 18 4.24 -11.78 -28.53
N GLU A 19 4.21 -13.03 -28.05
CA GLU A 19 3.86 -13.33 -26.65
C GLU A 19 4.89 -12.77 -25.66
N ILE A 20 6.19 -12.83 -25.99
CA ILE A 20 7.26 -12.25 -25.17
C ILE A 20 7.13 -10.74 -25.12
N GLU A 21 6.91 -10.08 -26.26
CA GLU A 21 6.74 -8.63 -26.32
C GLU A 21 5.52 -8.16 -25.51
N ALA A 22 4.38 -8.86 -25.65
CA ALA A 22 3.19 -8.59 -24.85
C ALA A 22 3.45 -8.81 -23.34
N THR A 23 4.25 -9.82 -22.98
CA THR A 23 4.62 -10.09 -21.59
C THR A 23 5.53 -9.00 -21.04
N CYS A 24 6.53 -8.57 -21.82
CA CYS A 24 7.41 -7.47 -21.45
C CYS A 24 6.61 -6.18 -21.23
N LEU A 25 5.69 -5.83 -22.12
CA LEU A 25 4.82 -4.66 -21.97
C LEU A 25 3.97 -4.73 -20.69
N ASN A 26 3.42 -5.90 -20.37
CA ASN A 26 2.62 -6.09 -19.17
C ASN A 26 3.47 -5.96 -17.90
N ILE A 27 4.69 -6.52 -17.88
CA ILE A 27 5.63 -6.35 -16.78
C ILE A 27 6.00 -4.88 -16.60
N THR A 28 6.35 -4.17 -17.68
CA THR A 28 6.68 -2.74 -17.63
C THR A 28 5.53 -1.90 -17.10
N ALA A 29 4.30 -2.17 -17.55
CA ALA A 29 3.11 -1.48 -17.06
C ALA A 29 2.88 -1.72 -15.55
N ASN A 30 3.05 -2.97 -15.10
CA ASN A 30 2.91 -3.32 -13.68
C ASN A 30 4.01 -2.70 -12.82
N VAL A 31 5.25 -2.67 -13.30
CA VAL A 31 6.37 -2.01 -12.60
C VAL A 31 6.12 -0.52 -12.48
N ALA A 32 5.66 0.15 -13.55
CA ALA A 32 5.32 1.58 -13.50
C ALA A 32 4.17 1.87 -12.53
N ALA A 33 3.16 0.99 -12.47
CA ALA A 33 2.06 1.11 -11.51
C ALA A 33 2.54 0.92 -10.07
N LEU A 34 3.40 -0.06 -9.81
CA LEU A 34 4.01 -0.30 -8.50
C LEU A 34 4.92 0.84 -8.08
N GLU A 35 5.77 1.34 -8.98
CA GLU A 35 6.63 2.50 -8.73
C GLU A 35 5.81 3.72 -8.35
N LYS A 36 4.71 3.99 -9.08
CA LYS A 36 3.77 5.06 -8.72
C LYS A 36 3.12 4.78 -7.36
N TYR A 37 2.74 3.54 -7.06
CA TYR A 37 2.12 3.17 -5.79
C TYR A 37 3.03 3.43 -4.58
N VAL A 38 4.32 3.09 -4.69
CA VAL A 38 5.28 3.22 -3.59
C VAL A 38 5.87 4.62 -3.44
N LYS A 39 5.47 5.60 -4.27
CA LYS A 39 5.91 6.98 -4.10
C LYS A 39 5.48 7.49 -2.72
N PRO A 40 6.40 8.05 -1.91
CA PRO A 40 6.09 8.51 -0.56
C PRO A 40 4.89 9.46 -0.47
N ALA A 41 4.69 10.31 -1.48
CA ALA A 41 3.52 11.19 -1.58
C ALA A 41 2.19 10.41 -1.67
N ASN A 42 2.15 9.29 -2.40
CA ASN A 42 0.95 8.47 -2.57
C ASN A 42 0.71 7.58 -1.34
N LEU A 43 1.78 7.10 -0.71
CA LEU A 43 1.71 6.44 0.60
C LEU A 43 1.24 7.40 1.70
N ALA A 44 1.70 8.65 1.70
CA ALA A 44 1.27 9.68 2.62
C ALA A 44 -0.20 10.07 2.39
N ALA A 45 -0.63 10.25 1.15
CA ALA A 45 -2.03 10.52 0.83
C ALA A 45 -2.96 9.37 1.26
N LYS A 46 -2.54 8.11 1.05
CA LYS A 46 -3.25 6.94 1.58
C LYS A 46 -3.21 6.87 3.10
N GLY A 47 -2.06 7.16 3.71
CA GLY A 47 -1.86 7.21 5.15
C GLY A 47 -2.78 8.22 5.82
N ILE A 48 -2.96 9.39 5.21
CA ILE A 48 -3.90 10.43 5.62
C ILE A 48 -5.34 9.95 5.44
N GLY A 49 -5.66 9.26 4.33
CA GLY A 49 -6.97 8.64 4.14
C GLY A 49 -7.30 7.59 5.22
N THR A 50 -6.34 6.71 5.54
CA THR A 50 -6.49 5.69 6.60
C THR A 50 -6.47 6.27 8.01
N ALA A 51 -5.74 7.36 8.25
CA ALA A 51 -5.78 8.07 9.52
C ALA A 51 -7.11 8.82 9.68
N GLY A 52 -7.63 9.39 8.59
CA GLY A 52 -8.96 9.97 8.53
C GLY A 52 -10.04 8.97 8.94
N THR A 53 -10.04 7.74 8.39
CA THR A 53 -10.99 6.70 8.81
C THR A 53 -10.78 6.19 10.23
N PHE A 54 -9.58 6.38 10.80
CA PHE A 54 -9.35 6.09 12.21
C PHE A 54 -10.04 7.12 13.12
N PHE A 55 -10.00 8.41 12.76
CA PHE A 55 -10.57 9.49 13.57
C PHE A 55 -12.01 9.87 13.22
N LEU A 56 -12.52 9.48 12.05
CA LEU A 56 -13.88 9.80 11.59
C LEU A 56 -14.78 8.55 11.62
N ASP A 57 -16.07 8.75 11.89
CA ASP A 57 -17.12 7.72 11.77
C ASP A 57 -17.69 7.65 10.35
N GLU A 58 -18.58 6.69 10.08
CA GLU A 58 -19.22 6.50 8.76
C GLU A 58 -19.99 7.75 8.30
N ASP A 59 -20.49 8.55 9.24
CA ASP A 59 -21.18 9.82 9.00
C ASP A 59 -20.21 11.01 8.81
N GLY A 60 -18.89 10.79 8.90
CA GLY A 60 -17.88 11.85 8.80
C GLY A 60 -17.67 12.64 10.09
N GLU A 61 -18.31 12.24 11.18
CA GLU A 61 -18.15 12.85 12.50
C GLU A 61 -16.87 12.40 13.21
N LEU A 62 -16.28 13.26 14.02
CA LEU A 62 -15.08 12.94 14.79
C LEU A 62 -15.38 11.90 15.88
N ARG A 63 -14.66 10.78 15.86
CA ARG A 63 -14.60 9.80 16.95
C ARG A 63 -13.78 10.38 18.11
N VAL A 64 -14.42 11.23 18.92
CA VAL A 64 -13.80 11.97 20.04
C VAL A 64 -13.00 11.04 20.96
N GLU A 65 -13.50 9.84 21.25
CA GLU A 65 -12.81 8.84 22.07
C GLU A 65 -11.42 8.47 21.53
N ARG A 66 -11.30 8.28 20.21
CA ARG A 66 -10.03 7.92 19.57
C ARG A 66 -9.06 9.09 19.54
N VAL A 67 -9.56 10.32 19.35
CA VAL A 67 -8.76 11.54 19.43
C VAL A 67 -8.20 11.72 20.84
N VAL A 68 -9.04 11.57 21.87
CA VAL A 68 -8.63 11.69 23.28
C VAL A 68 -7.61 10.59 23.64
N ALA A 69 -7.84 9.35 23.23
CA ALA A 69 -6.93 8.24 23.50
C ALA A 69 -5.53 8.48 22.89
N VAL A 70 -5.46 8.89 21.62
CA VAL A 70 -4.18 9.18 20.95
C VAL A 70 -3.47 10.37 21.61
N SER A 71 -4.22 11.41 21.97
CA SER A 71 -3.68 12.60 22.63
C SER A 71 -3.11 12.27 24.02
N ALA A 72 -3.85 11.51 24.83
CA ALA A 72 -3.43 11.08 26.15
C ALA A 72 -2.18 10.16 26.08
N ALA A 73 -2.17 9.22 25.13
CA ALA A 73 -1.01 8.37 24.89
C ALA A 73 0.22 9.21 24.49
N GLY A 74 0.05 10.18 23.59
CA GLY A 74 1.12 11.09 23.15
C GLY A 74 1.71 11.90 24.30
N ILE A 75 0.86 12.51 25.14
CA ILE A 75 1.30 13.29 26.31
C ILE A 75 2.02 12.39 27.32
N GLY A 76 1.49 11.19 27.59
CA GLY A 76 2.12 10.23 28.50
C GLY A 76 3.51 9.80 28.03
N LEU A 77 3.65 9.51 26.73
CA LEU A 77 4.92 9.14 26.12
C LEU A 77 5.92 10.31 26.16
N LEU A 78 5.47 11.53 25.87
CA LEU A 78 6.31 12.73 25.93
C LEU A 78 6.79 13.02 27.36
N GLY A 79 5.92 12.82 28.36
CA GLY A 79 6.26 12.89 29.77
C GLY A 79 7.30 11.86 30.19
N LEU A 80 7.19 10.61 29.72
CA LEU A 80 8.18 9.56 29.98
C LEU A 80 9.52 9.86 29.32
N LEU A 81 9.53 10.32 28.07
CA LEU A 81 10.76 10.64 27.33
C LEU A 81 11.49 11.85 27.94
N THR A 82 10.76 12.88 28.37
CA THR A 82 11.37 14.04 29.04
C THR A 82 11.94 13.68 30.41
N ARG A 83 11.26 12.80 31.17
CA ARG A 83 11.79 12.26 32.42
C ARG A 83 13.03 11.40 32.19
N SER A 84 13.03 10.57 31.15
CA SER A 84 14.17 9.71 30.80
C SER A 84 15.41 10.47 30.36
N ARG A 85 15.28 11.66 29.75
CA ARG A 85 16.43 12.51 29.39
C ARG A 85 17.03 13.28 30.57
N LYS A 86 16.31 13.35 31.69
CA LYS A 86 16.71 14.12 32.87
C LYS A 86 17.46 13.27 33.91
N ASN A 87 17.47 11.95 33.73
CA ASN A 87 18.36 10.98 34.38
C ASN A 87 19.59 10.74 33.52
#